data_AF-A0A418D9S4-F1
#
_entry.id   AF-A0A418D9S4-F1
#
_cell.length_a   1.000
_cell.length_b   1.000
_cell.length_c   1.000
_cell.angle_alpha   90.00
_cell.angle_beta   90.00
_cell.angle_gamma   90.00
#
_symmetry.space_group_name_H-M   'P 1'
#
loop_
_entity.id
_entity.type
_entity.pdbx_description
1 polymer ?
#
loop_
_entity_poly.entity_id
_entity_poly.type
_entity_poly.pdbx_seq_one_letter_code
_entity_poly.pdbx_strand_id
1 'polypeptide(L)'
;MMYIPNPTLAILGVNHRIWPFPVFEYQATLLSLYWTNALPLPTRSDMRAHEQGEAARWGYLPGSKESHRFGPDRQYAYLSTIYDDLVATQPVPSLPKPISDPDRRAQILRDRKLHLGY
;
A
#
# COMPACT_ATOMS: atom_id res chain seq x y z
N MET A 1 -3.07 -0.14 7.51
CA MET A 1 -3.73 1.17 7.47
C MET A 1 -4.80 1.26 8.57
N MET A 2 -5.91 0.51 8.48
CA MET A 2 -6.98 0.51 9.49
C MET A 2 -6.64 -0.35 10.71
N TYR A 3 -6.97 0.13 11.90
CA TYR A 3 -6.88 -0.65 13.13
C TYR A 3 -8.11 -1.56 13.28
N ILE A 4 -7.95 -2.86 13.04
CA ILE A 4 -9.05 -3.85 12.95
C ILE A 4 -10.02 -3.81 14.16
N PRO A 5 -9.56 -3.72 15.43
CA PRO A 5 -10.48 -3.66 16.57
C PRO A 5 -11.34 -2.39 16.60
N ASN A 6 -10.81 -1.26 16.12
CA ASN A 6 -11.51 0.02 16.07
C ASN A 6 -11.17 0.79 14.79
N PRO A 7 -11.98 0.66 13.72
CA PRO A 7 -11.67 1.24 12.40
C PRO A 7 -11.84 2.76 12.32
N THR A 8 -12.23 3.43 13.41
CA THR A 8 -12.14 4.89 13.49
C THR A 8 -10.69 5.36 13.71
N LEU A 9 -9.77 4.44 14.02
CA LEU A 9 -8.34 4.67 14.05
C LEU A 9 -7.67 4.11 12.80
N ALA A 10 -6.90 4.96 12.12
CA ALA A 10 -6.04 4.58 11.00
C ALA A 10 -4.64 5.17 11.16
N ILE A 11 -3.65 4.45 10.66
CA ILE A 11 -2.25 4.88 10.61
C ILE A 11 -1.80 4.82 9.15
N LEU A 12 -1.44 5.98 8.61
CA LEU A 12 -0.86 6.11 7.27
C LEU A 12 0.66 6.12 7.36
N GLY A 13 1.31 5.60 6.32
CA GLY A 13 2.76 5.65 6.19
C GLY A 13 3.57 4.77 7.13
N VAL A 14 2.97 3.70 7.66
CA VAL A 14 3.71 2.66 8.42
C VAL A 14 4.72 1.91 7.54
N ASN A 15 4.50 1.90 6.23
CA ASN A 15 5.30 1.14 5.27
C ASN A 15 6.68 1.78 5.06
N HIS A 16 7.72 0.94 4.93
CA HIS A 16 9.09 1.39 4.66
C HIS A 16 9.71 0.66 3.46
N ARG A 17 10.79 1.24 2.92
CA ARG A 17 11.38 0.88 1.61
C ARG A 17 10.40 1.11 0.44
N ILE A 18 9.66 2.21 0.49
CA ILE A 18 8.63 2.60 -0.47
C ILE A 18 8.96 3.93 -1.14
N TRP A 19 8.19 4.29 -2.17
CA TRP A 19 8.03 5.67 -2.61
C TRP A 19 6.92 6.35 -1.78
N PRO A 20 7.24 7.27 -0.84
CA PRO A 20 6.28 7.71 0.17
C PRO A 20 5.06 8.45 -0.38
N PHE A 21 5.26 9.44 -1.26
CA PHE A 21 4.17 10.31 -1.68
C PHE A 21 3.02 9.54 -2.35
N PRO A 22 3.25 8.70 -3.38
CA PRO A 22 2.15 7.94 -3.97
C PRO A 22 1.52 6.97 -2.97
N VAL A 23 2.31 6.27 -2.15
CA VAL A 23 1.76 5.33 -1.17
C VAL A 23 0.83 6.04 -0.17
N PHE A 24 1.21 7.23 0.30
CA PHE A 24 0.43 7.96 1.29
C PHE A 24 -0.82 8.58 0.65
N GLU A 25 -0.72 9.04 -0.59
CA GLU A 25 -1.84 9.59 -1.35
C GLU A 25 -2.92 8.52 -1.59
N TYR A 26 -2.52 7.34 -2.07
CA TYR A 26 -3.42 6.20 -2.24
C TYR A 26 -4.06 5.75 -0.93
N GLN A 27 -3.29 5.71 0.16
CA GLN A 27 -3.80 5.39 1.49
C GLN A 27 -4.84 6.41 1.97
N ALA A 28 -4.56 7.70 1.81
CA ALA A 28 -5.47 8.77 2.21
C ALA A 28 -6.77 8.74 1.40
N THR A 29 -6.68 8.50 0.08
CA THR A 29 -7.87 8.38 -0.79
C THR A 29 -8.72 7.18 -0.39
N LEU A 30 -8.11 6.01 -0.20
CA LEU A 30 -8.87 4.82 0.23
C LEU A 30 -9.53 5.02 1.60
N LEU A 31 -8.80 5.61 2.55
CA LEU A 31 -9.31 5.92 3.88
C LEU A 31 -10.52 6.86 3.82
N SER A 32 -10.47 7.89 2.99
CA SER A 32 -11.57 8.85 2.84
C SER A 32 -12.84 8.16 2.32
N LEU A 33 -12.71 7.20 1.40
CA LEU A 33 -13.84 6.44 0.87
C LEU A 33 -14.47 5.53 1.94
N TYR A 34 -13.65 4.85 2.75
CA TYR A 34 -14.16 4.07 3.86
C TYR A 34 -14.87 4.94 4.90
N TRP A 35 -14.29 6.08 5.27
CA TRP A 35 -14.84 6.95 6.32
C TRP A 35 -16.05 7.79 5.86
N THR A 36 -16.18 8.06 4.57
CA THR A 36 -17.39 8.68 3.98
C THR A 36 -18.46 7.65 3.59
N ASN A 37 -18.21 6.36 3.84
CA ASN A 37 -19.09 5.25 3.47
C ASN A 37 -19.37 5.14 1.96
N ALA A 38 -18.49 5.73 1.13
CA ALA A 38 -18.49 5.59 -0.32
C ALA A 38 -17.94 4.23 -0.76
N LEU A 39 -17.07 3.62 0.05
CA LEU A 39 -16.64 2.23 -0.06
C LEU A 39 -17.00 1.51 1.25
N PRO A 40 -17.71 0.37 1.23
CA PRO A 40 -18.01 -0.36 2.45
C PRO A 40 -16.72 -0.92 3.05
N LEU A 41 -16.55 -0.76 4.37
CA LEU A 41 -15.43 -1.38 5.07
C LEU A 41 -15.62 -2.91 5.11
N PRO A 42 -14.59 -3.72 4.81
CA PRO A 42 -14.66 -5.17 4.96
C PRO A 42 -14.98 -5.59 6.39
N THR A 43 -15.52 -6.79 6.57
CA THR A 43 -15.79 -7.30 7.92
C THR A 43 -14.48 -7.53 8.67
N ARG A 44 -14.54 -7.61 10.01
CA ARG A 44 -13.36 -7.96 10.83
C ARG A 44 -12.75 -9.31 10.42
N SER A 45 -13.57 -10.27 10.03
CA SER A 45 -13.09 -11.58 9.55
C SER A 45 -12.31 -11.42 8.24
N ASP A 46 -12.85 -10.66 7.28
CA ASP A 46 -12.20 -10.44 5.99
C ASP A 46 -10.89 -9.66 6.14
N MET A 47 -10.85 -8.65 7.01
CA MET A 47 -9.60 -7.91 7.30
C MET A 47 -8.52 -8.82 7.91
N ARG A 48 -8.90 -9.78 8.77
CA ARG A 48 -7.95 -10.75 9.35
C ARG A 48 -7.50 -11.79 8.33
N ALA A 49 -8.42 -12.29 7.50
CA ALA A 49 -8.09 -13.19 6.41
C ALA A 49 -7.14 -12.52 5.40
N HIS A 50 -7.37 -11.24 5.09
CA HIS A 50 -6.47 -10.44 4.25
C HIS A 50 -5.08 -10.28 4.87
N GLU A 51 -4.98 -9.94 6.17
CA GLU A 51 -3.70 -9.83 6.88
C GLU A 51 -2.90 -11.15 6.83
N GLN A 52 -3.58 -12.28 7.04
CA GLN A 52 -2.98 -13.61 6.96
C GLN A 52 -2.59 -13.99 5.51
N GLY A 53 -3.44 -13.67 4.54
CA GLY A 53 -3.17 -13.93 3.12
C GLY A 53 -1.95 -13.16 2.61
N GLU A 54 -1.82 -11.87 2.96
CA GLU A 54 -0.65 -11.06 2.63
C GLU A 54 0.62 -11.58 3.33
N ALA A 55 0.50 -12.01 4.60
CA ALA A 55 1.60 -12.63 5.33
C ALA A 55 2.12 -13.90 4.65
N ALA A 56 1.21 -14.78 4.21
CA ALA A 56 1.54 -15.98 3.46
C ALA A 56 2.15 -15.65 2.08
N ARG A 57 1.56 -14.69 1.35
CA ARG A 57 2.00 -14.28 0.01
C ARG A 57 3.43 -13.73 0.00
N TRP A 58 3.78 -12.95 1.01
CA TRP A 58 5.07 -12.23 1.05
C TRP A 58 6.07 -12.81 2.05
N GLY A 59 5.73 -13.93 2.72
CA GLY A 59 6.65 -14.65 3.59
C GLY A 59 7.04 -13.89 4.85
N TYR A 60 6.07 -13.35 5.59
CA TYR A 60 6.32 -12.69 6.88
C TYR A 60 5.32 -13.14 7.96
N LEU A 61 5.61 -12.85 9.23
CA LEU A 61 4.67 -13.06 10.34
C LEU A 61 3.81 -11.80 10.57
N PRO A 62 2.47 -11.90 10.71
CA PRO A 62 1.62 -10.75 11.05
C PRO A 62 2.13 -10.00 12.28
N GLY A 63 2.14 -8.66 12.22
CA GLY A 63 2.63 -7.81 13.31
C GLY A 63 4.16 -7.74 13.48
N SER A 64 4.93 -8.52 12.72
CA SER A 64 6.40 -8.41 12.73
C SER A 64 6.88 -7.12 12.05
N LYS A 65 8.13 -6.72 12.30
CA LYS A 65 8.76 -5.58 11.59
C LYS A 65 8.73 -5.74 10.06
N GLU A 66 8.81 -6.96 9.54
CA GLU A 66 8.79 -7.23 8.09
C GLU A 66 7.39 -7.02 7.49
N SER A 67 6.33 -7.01 8.30
CA SER A 67 4.96 -6.77 7.84
C SER A 67 4.79 -5.41 7.15
N HIS A 68 5.62 -4.43 7.50
CA HIS A 68 5.64 -3.08 6.91
C HIS A 68 6.80 -2.85 5.94
N ARG A 69 7.66 -3.86 5.73
CA ARG A 69 8.69 -3.82 4.69
C ARG A 69 8.06 -4.16 3.34
N PHE A 70 7.89 -3.15 2.50
CA PHE A 70 7.32 -3.38 1.18
C PHE A 70 8.41 -3.64 0.15
N GLY A 71 9.37 -2.72 0.05
CA GLY A 71 10.22 -2.75 -1.12
C GLY A 71 9.41 -2.55 -2.41
N PRO A 72 10.06 -2.72 -3.56
CA PRO A 72 9.50 -2.29 -4.83
C PRO A 72 8.38 -3.20 -5.36
N ASP A 73 8.46 -4.51 -5.19
CA ASP A 73 7.46 -5.39 -5.81
C ASP A 73 6.14 -5.35 -5.01
N ARG A 74 6.23 -5.37 -3.68
CA ARG A 74 5.08 -5.28 -2.78
C ARG A 74 4.42 -3.90 -2.78
N GLN A 75 5.19 -2.80 -2.89
CA GLN A 75 4.56 -1.48 -2.99
C GLN A 75 3.68 -1.36 -4.24
N TYR A 76 4.12 -1.89 -5.39
CA TYR A 76 3.35 -1.79 -6.62
C TYR A 76 2.13 -2.70 -6.58
N ALA A 77 2.26 -3.91 -6.02
CA ALA A 77 1.12 -4.78 -5.79
C ALA A 77 0.08 -4.10 -4.87
N TYR A 78 0.53 -3.50 -3.77
CA TYR A 78 -0.34 -2.77 -2.84
C TYR A 78 -1.05 -1.59 -3.50
N LEU A 79 -0.32 -0.74 -4.22
CA LEU A 79 -0.90 0.39 -4.96
C LEU A 79 -1.89 -0.09 -6.02
N SER A 80 -1.59 -1.20 -6.71
CA SER A 80 -2.51 -1.77 -7.71
C SER A 80 -3.80 -2.24 -7.07
N THR A 81 -3.75 -2.94 -5.93
CA THR A 81 -4.96 -3.37 -5.22
C THR A 81 -5.82 -2.17 -4.82
N ILE A 82 -5.23 -1.11 -4.27
CA ILE A 82 -5.99 0.11 -3.95
C ILE A 82 -6.58 0.71 -5.23
N TYR A 83 -5.79 0.82 -6.30
CA TYR A 83 -6.26 1.37 -7.57
C TYR A 83 -7.47 0.61 -8.11
N ASP A 84 -7.46 -0.73 -8.04
CA ASP A 84 -8.56 -1.57 -8.49
C ASP A 84 -9.83 -1.31 -7.65
N ASP A 85 -9.70 -1.17 -6.32
CA ASP A 85 -10.80 -0.77 -5.43
C ASP A 85 -11.36 0.62 -5.82
N LEU A 86 -10.48 1.60 -6.07
CA LEU A 86 -10.87 2.97 -6.45
C LEU A 86 -11.68 2.98 -7.74
N VAL A 87 -11.20 2.27 -8.77
CA VAL A 87 -11.85 2.17 -10.09
C VAL A 87 -13.23 1.52 -9.98
N ALA A 88 -13.41 0.55 -9.07
CA ALA A 88 -14.68 -0.14 -8.88
C ALA A 88 -15.78 0.73 -8.24
N THR A 89 -15.44 1.70 -7.39
CA THR A 89 -16.43 2.49 -6.63
C THR A 89 -17.07 3.67 -7.36
N GLN A 90 -16.34 4.34 -8.27
CA GLN A 90 -16.76 5.40 -9.21
C GLN A 90 -15.45 6.03 -9.75
N PRO A 91 -15.44 6.71 -10.91
CA PRO A 91 -14.23 7.37 -11.40
C PRO A 91 -13.94 8.60 -10.53
N VAL A 92 -13.26 8.42 -9.40
CA VAL A 92 -12.66 9.53 -8.67
C VAL A 92 -11.61 10.12 -9.61
N PRO A 93 -11.73 11.37 -10.08
CA PRO A 93 -10.65 11.97 -10.83
C PRO A 93 -9.49 12.20 -9.85
N SER A 94 -8.34 11.54 -10.03
CA SER A 94 -7.00 12.15 -9.76
C SER A 94 -5.83 11.17 -9.64
N LEU A 95 -6.01 9.91 -9.23
CA LEU A 95 -4.83 9.07 -8.97
C LEU A 95 -4.35 8.33 -10.24
N PRO A 96 -3.14 8.64 -10.75
CA PRO A 96 -2.61 7.99 -11.93
C PRO A 96 -2.32 6.53 -11.61
N LYS A 97 -2.78 5.60 -12.46
CA LYS A 97 -2.51 4.16 -12.30
C LYS A 97 -1.04 3.95 -11.90
N PRO A 98 -0.74 3.17 -10.85
CA PRO A 98 0.63 2.98 -10.42
C PRO A 98 1.39 2.22 -11.52
N ILE A 99 2.36 2.89 -12.15
CA ILE A 99 3.22 2.29 -13.16
C ILE A 99 4.49 1.80 -12.47
N SER A 100 4.74 0.49 -12.56
CA SER A 100 6.06 -0.04 -12.29
C SER A 100 6.98 0.36 -13.44
N ASP A 101 8.04 1.09 -13.12
CA ASP A 101 9.08 1.47 -14.09
C ASP A 101 10.40 0.81 -13.65
N PRO A 102 10.67 -0.41 -14.15
CA PRO A 102 11.88 -1.15 -13.81
C PRO A 102 13.15 -0.40 -14.20
N ASP A 103 13.11 0.35 -15.30
CA ASP A 103 14.25 1.09 -15.84
C ASP A 103 14.59 2.28 -14.96
N ARG A 104 13.59 3.07 -14.54
CA ARG A 104 13.78 4.15 -13.58
C ARG A 104 14.26 3.62 -12.23
N ARG A 105 13.74 2.49 -11.76
CA ARG A 105 14.24 1.83 -10.54
C ARG A 105 15.70 1.42 -10.68
N ALA A 106 16.05 0.76 -11.78
CA ALA A 106 17.43 0.35 -12.06
C ALA A 106 18.34 1.58 -12.14
N GLN A 107 17.88 2.66 -12.76
CA GLN A 107 18.59 3.94 -12.83
C GLN A 107 18.86 4.52 -11.43
N ILE A 108 17.83 4.63 -10.57
CA ILE A 108 17.98 5.14 -9.20
C ILE A 108 18.97 4.28 -8.40
N LEU A 109 18.91 2.95 -8.54
CA LEU A 109 19.84 2.05 -7.84
C LEU A 109 21.27 2.20 -8.35
N ARG A 110 21.47 2.33 -9.67
CA ARG A 110 22.78 2.63 -10.27
C ARG A 110 23.31 3.96 -9.76
N ASP A 111 22.50 5.01 -9.79
CA ASP A 111 22.89 6.35 -9.35
C ASP A 111 23.24 6.38 -7.87
N ARG A 112 22.46 5.69 -7.02
CA ARG A 112 22.78 5.55 -5.59
C ARG A 112 24.10 4.85 -5.37
N LYS A 113 24.36 3.76 -6.09
CA LYS A 113 25.64 3.04 -5.99
C LYS A 113 26.82 3.92 -6.42
N LEU A 114 26.64 4.68 -7.51
CA LEU A 114 27.66 5.60 -8.05
C LEU A 114 27.96 6.77 -7.10
N HIS A 115 26.94 7.37 -6.47
CA HIS A 115 27.10 8.60 -5.69
C HIS A 115 27.25 8.37 -4.18
N LEU A 116 26.79 7.22 -3.65
CA LEU A 116 26.81 6.92 -2.21
C LEU A 116 27.80 5.80 -1.84
N GLY A 117 28.36 5.09 -2.82
CA GLY A 117 29.49 4.17 -2.61
C GLY A 117 29.14 2.78 -2.06
N TYR A 118 27.86 2.38 -2.06
CA TYR A 118 27.40 1.03 -1.69
C TYR A 118 26.34 0.49 -2.64
#